data_AF-A0A7V3AMX0-F1
#
_entry.id   AF-A0A7V3AMX0-F1
#
_cell.length_a   1.000
_cell.length_b   1.000
_cell.length_c   1.000
_cell.angle_alpha   90.00
_cell.angle_beta   90.00
_cell.angle_gamma   90.00
#
_symmetry.space_group_name_H-M   'P 1'
#
loop_
_entity.id
_entity.type
_entity.pdbx_description
1 polymer ?
#
loop_
_entity_poly.entity_id
_entity_poly.type
_entity_poly.pdbx_seq_one_letter_code
_entity_poly.pdbx_strand_id
1 'polypeptide(L)'
;MLGKMEGALVEARRINHKLKTLVVNYGGKYTYHADAFAEYLTGLLYEAGDQYNSAFVSLRNAANIYAEQIKLYAFPTPPDLMDRTLRMARVLGFRQEFDDLSRVFNVKMNWKDAAPDRSRGELVVIHYNGFAPYKIEESIEIAFKDGWAYVTAAQAQTEDEKKMKQAREMARAISADEQFKVAFPKFVPSPTVIARARLTVSSETQQVASLSTHKTQDIETIAVRNLEDRIAAIRTKAIARAAIRYALQKAVERELLKEAKSELAREIIRKSLQAAATAAEQADVRSWRTLPREINLGFAALAPGIYTLSVDYTDAGDTLITREVIRGVEIRAGRKTFIPLRSSM
;
A
#
# COMPACT_ATOMS: atom_id res chain seq x y z
N MET A 1 -15.55 3.87 -12.39
CA MET A 1 -16.59 3.07 -11.70
C MET A 1 -17.55 2.53 -12.74
N LEU A 2 -17.94 1.25 -12.69
CA LEU A 2 -18.77 0.57 -13.71
C LEU A 2 -20.26 0.99 -13.70
N GLY A 3 -20.58 2.26 -13.43
CA GLY A 3 -21.96 2.74 -13.29
C GLY A 3 -22.72 2.22 -12.06
N LYS A 4 -22.06 1.49 -11.15
CA LYS A 4 -22.67 0.86 -9.96
C LYS A 4 -22.44 1.69 -8.69
N MET A 5 -23.10 2.84 -8.58
CA MET A 5 -22.94 3.74 -7.44
C MET A 5 -23.35 3.09 -6.11
N GLU A 6 -24.48 2.38 -6.07
CA GLU A 6 -24.96 1.72 -4.84
C GLU A 6 -23.95 0.70 -4.31
N GLY A 7 -23.40 -0.14 -5.19
CA GLY A 7 -22.36 -1.10 -4.81
C GLY A 7 -21.10 -0.41 -4.29
N ALA A 8 -20.70 0.72 -4.88
CA ALA A 8 -19.56 1.49 -4.40
C ALA A 8 -19.82 2.06 -3.00
N LEU A 9 -21.02 2.55 -2.71
CA LEU A 9 -21.41 3.06 -1.39
C LEU A 9 -21.44 1.96 -0.31
N VAL A 10 -21.87 0.74 -0.68
CA VAL A 10 -21.82 -0.41 0.24
C VAL A 10 -20.37 -0.75 0.61
N GLU A 11 -19.46 -0.76 -0.36
CA GLU A 11 -18.04 -1.04 -0.10
C GLU A 11 -17.37 0.10 0.67
N ALA A 12 -17.73 1.35 0.39
CA ALA A 12 -17.24 2.52 1.11
C ALA A 12 -17.60 2.46 2.61
N ARG A 13 -18.82 2.05 2.97
CA ARG A 13 -19.23 1.83 4.38
C ARG A 13 -18.39 0.75 5.09
N ARG A 14 -17.91 -0.24 4.34
CA ARG A 14 -17.17 -1.38 4.89
C ARG A 14 -15.68 -1.12 5.06
N ILE A 15 -15.13 -0.05 4.48
CA ILE A 15 -13.68 0.17 4.39
C ILE A 15 -13.03 0.26 5.79
N ASN A 16 -13.61 1.05 6.69
CA ASN A 16 -13.11 1.22 8.05
C ASN A 16 -13.22 -0.05 8.87
N HIS A 17 -14.27 -0.85 8.65
CA HIS A 17 -14.38 -2.17 9.28
C HIS A 17 -13.26 -3.10 8.79
N LYS A 18 -13.02 -3.18 7.47
CA LYS A 18 -11.94 -4.01 6.89
C LYS A 18 -10.57 -3.60 7.41
N LEU A 19 -10.26 -2.30 7.47
CA LEU A 19 -8.99 -1.79 8.00
C LEU A 19 -8.81 -2.17 9.48
N LYS A 20 -9.85 -1.99 10.30
CA LYS A 20 -9.82 -2.41 11.72
C LYS A 20 -9.62 -3.92 11.87
N THR A 21 -10.30 -4.74 11.08
CA THR A 21 -10.14 -6.20 11.09
C THR A 21 -8.72 -6.62 10.73
N LEU A 22 -8.08 -5.96 9.77
CA LEU A 22 -6.67 -6.22 9.43
C LEU A 22 -5.74 -5.90 10.61
N VAL A 23 -5.94 -4.78 11.30
CA VAL A 23 -5.14 -4.43 12.47
C VAL A 23 -5.25 -5.49 13.57
N VAL A 24 -6.47 -5.98 13.83
CA VAL A 24 -6.73 -7.04 14.82
C VAL A 24 -6.05 -8.35 14.41
N ASN A 25 -6.29 -8.81 13.18
CA ASN A 25 -5.80 -10.11 12.71
C ASN A 25 -4.27 -10.20 12.66
N TYR A 26 -3.59 -9.08 12.45
CA TYR A 26 -2.14 -9.09 12.40
C TYR A 26 -1.49 -8.72 13.75
N GLY A 27 -2.21 -8.22 14.77
CA GLY A 27 -1.65 -7.98 16.11
C GLY A 27 -1.34 -6.53 16.51
N GLY A 28 -2.17 -5.56 16.13
CA GLY A 28 -2.35 -4.27 16.83
C GLY A 28 -1.20 -3.25 16.86
N LYS A 29 0.01 -3.63 16.46
CA LYS A 29 1.23 -2.79 16.49
C LYS A 29 1.56 -2.12 15.15
N TYR A 30 0.66 -2.12 14.18
CA TYR A 30 0.97 -1.63 12.83
C TYR A 30 0.63 -0.16 12.63
N THR A 31 1.55 0.53 11.98
CA THR A 31 1.43 1.92 11.57
C THR A 31 0.30 2.14 10.56
N TYR A 32 -0.05 1.14 9.74
CA TYR A 32 -1.14 1.24 8.76
C TYR A 32 -2.48 0.73 9.32
N HIS A 33 -3.22 1.61 9.97
CA HIS A 33 -4.54 1.33 10.56
C HIS A 33 -5.65 2.26 10.06
N ALA A 34 -5.26 3.35 9.38
CA ALA A 34 -6.13 4.30 8.72
C ALA A 34 -5.53 4.66 7.35
N ASP A 35 -6.39 4.95 6.38
CA ASP A 35 -5.98 5.24 5.01
C ASP A 35 -6.68 6.53 4.54
N ALA A 36 -5.88 7.58 4.36
CA ALA A 36 -6.38 8.91 4.03
C ALA A 36 -7.03 8.94 2.64
N PHE A 37 -6.45 8.24 1.68
CA PHE A 37 -7.01 8.13 0.33
C PHE A 37 -8.32 7.34 0.32
N ALA A 38 -8.40 6.24 1.09
CA ALA A 38 -9.61 5.45 1.24
C ALA A 38 -10.78 6.28 1.80
N GLU A 39 -10.52 7.09 2.84
CA GLU A 39 -11.51 8.03 3.38
C GLU A 39 -11.84 9.14 2.39
N TYR A 40 -10.85 9.65 1.64
CA TYR A 40 -11.10 10.68 0.63
C TYR A 40 -12.00 10.16 -0.49
N LEU A 41 -11.67 9.01 -1.08
CA LEU A 41 -12.48 8.36 -2.11
C LEU A 41 -13.88 8.02 -1.59
N THR A 42 -13.99 7.61 -0.33
CA THR A 42 -15.27 7.36 0.33
C THR A 42 -16.09 8.66 0.47
N GLY A 43 -15.46 9.77 0.84
CA GLY A 43 -16.07 11.09 0.86
C GLY A 43 -16.62 11.52 -0.50
N LEU A 44 -15.82 11.37 -1.56
CA LEU A 44 -16.24 11.65 -2.95
C LEU A 44 -17.42 10.78 -3.39
N LEU A 45 -17.43 9.52 -2.98
CA LEU A 45 -18.52 8.58 -3.25
C LEU A 45 -19.82 8.97 -2.54
N TYR A 46 -19.75 9.29 -1.24
CA TYR A 46 -20.91 9.77 -0.51
C TYR A 46 -21.45 11.07 -1.08
N GLU A 47 -20.57 12.00 -1.46
CA GLU A 47 -20.96 13.25 -2.10
C GLU A 47 -21.69 12.99 -3.43
N ALA A 48 -21.17 12.07 -4.26
CA ALA A 48 -21.82 11.68 -5.51
C ALA A 48 -23.15 10.93 -5.30
N GLY A 49 -23.33 10.31 -4.14
CA GLY A 49 -24.56 9.65 -3.69
C GLY A 49 -25.48 10.53 -2.85
N ASP A 50 -25.26 11.86 -2.84
CA ASP A 50 -26.03 12.86 -2.10
C ASP A 50 -26.11 12.62 -0.57
N GLN A 51 -25.21 11.79 -0.01
CA GLN A 51 -25.05 11.53 1.41
C GLN A 51 -24.11 12.56 2.04
N TYR A 52 -24.48 13.84 2.01
CA TYR A 52 -23.58 14.96 2.35
C TYR A 52 -23.03 14.91 3.78
N ASN A 53 -23.81 14.45 4.76
CA ASN A 53 -23.31 14.30 6.13
C ASN A 53 -22.21 13.24 6.22
N SER A 54 -22.41 12.07 5.59
CA SER A 54 -21.39 11.03 5.51
C SER A 54 -20.16 11.48 4.70
N ALA A 55 -20.38 12.24 3.62
CA ALA A 55 -19.31 12.85 2.85
C ALA A 55 -18.47 13.79 3.70
N PHE A 56 -19.10 14.71 4.45
CA PHE A 56 -18.40 15.62 5.36
C PHE A 56 -17.55 14.87 6.38
N VAL A 57 -18.11 13.84 7.03
CA VAL A 57 -17.39 13.04 8.03
C VAL A 57 -16.15 12.37 7.40
N SER A 58 -16.29 11.70 6.25
CA SER A 58 -15.16 11.02 5.61
C SER A 58 -14.12 12.00 5.05
N LEU A 59 -14.52 13.13 4.46
CA LEU A 59 -13.58 14.14 3.97
C LEU A 59 -12.79 14.79 5.12
N ARG A 60 -13.46 15.10 6.24
CA ARG A 60 -12.79 15.61 7.45
C ARG A 60 -11.83 14.57 8.02
N ASN A 61 -12.23 13.30 8.10
CA ASN A 61 -11.36 12.22 8.55
C ASN A 61 -10.13 12.09 7.64
N ALA A 62 -10.33 12.10 6.32
CA ALA A 62 -9.23 12.08 5.36
C ALA A 62 -8.24 13.24 5.61
N ALA A 63 -8.74 14.45 5.81
CA ALA A 63 -7.90 15.63 6.06
C ALA A 63 -7.06 15.47 7.34
N ASN A 64 -7.66 14.97 8.41
CA ASN A 64 -6.95 14.70 9.66
C ASN A 64 -5.89 13.60 9.48
N ILE A 65 -6.24 12.50 8.79
CA ILE A 65 -5.30 11.40 8.55
C ILE A 65 -4.13 11.88 7.67
N TYR A 66 -4.37 12.64 6.60
CA TYR A 66 -3.28 13.23 5.79
C TYR A 66 -2.36 14.12 6.65
N ALA A 67 -2.92 14.95 7.51
CA ALA A 67 -2.15 15.84 8.40
C ALA A 67 -1.31 15.06 9.43
N GLU A 68 -1.80 13.92 9.92
CA GLU A 68 -1.05 13.02 10.80
C GLU A 68 0.03 12.25 10.03
N GLN A 69 -0.33 11.72 8.85
CA GLN A 69 0.50 10.85 8.03
C GLN A 69 1.65 11.57 7.35
N ILE A 70 1.60 12.88 7.15
CA ILE A 70 2.72 13.65 6.56
C ILE A 70 4.03 13.52 7.37
N LYS A 71 3.92 13.15 8.65
CA LYS A 71 5.08 12.86 9.54
C LYS A 71 5.72 11.50 9.24
N LEU A 72 4.98 10.60 8.62
CA LEU A 72 5.34 9.19 8.38
C LEU A 72 5.62 8.92 6.90
N TYR A 73 4.89 9.60 6.01
CA TYR A 73 4.98 9.43 4.56
C TYR A 73 5.14 10.80 3.89
N ALA A 74 6.01 10.88 2.89
CA ALA A 74 6.39 12.14 2.25
C ALA A 74 5.47 12.57 1.09
N PHE A 75 4.18 12.23 1.11
CA PHE A 75 3.23 12.68 0.07
C PHE A 75 2.26 13.76 0.60
N PRO A 76 1.92 14.77 -0.23
CA PRO A 76 1.16 15.93 0.21
C PRO A 76 -0.33 15.60 0.38
N THR A 77 -1.00 16.37 1.25
CA THR A 77 -2.46 16.43 1.31
C THR A 77 -3.01 16.88 -0.04
N PRO A 78 -4.05 16.21 -0.60
CA PRO A 78 -4.66 16.64 -1.84
C PRO A 78 -5.14 18.09 -1.74
N PRO A 79 -4.78 18.97 -2.71
CA PRO A 79 -4.98 20.41 -2.59
C PRO A 79 -6.45 20.81 -2.50
N ASP A 80 -7.36 20.00 -3.03
CA ASP A 80 -8.79 20.28 -3.09
C ASP A 80 -9.60 19.66 -1.93
N LEU A 81 -8.97 18.83 -1.10
CA LEU A 81 -9.64 18.10 -0.02
C LEU A 81 -10.29 19.04 1.00
N MET A 82 -9.58 20.10 1.41
CA MET A 82 -10.10 21.02 2.41
C MET A 82 -11.22 21.89 1.85
N ASP A 83 -11.09 22.38 0.63
CA ASP A 83 -12.14 23.13 -0.07
C ASP A 83 -13.43 22.30 -0.14
N ARG A 84 -13.36 21.02 -0.52
CA ARG A 84 -14.53 20.11 -0.52
C ARG A 84 -15.12 19.92 0.85
N THR A 85 -14.29 19.69 1.86
CA THR A 85 -14.73 19.50 3.25
C THR A 85 -15.53 20.71 3.72
N LEU A 86 -15.02 21.91 3.47
CA LEU A 86 -15.67 23.17 3.82
C LEU A 86 -16.95 23.43 3.00
N ARG A 87 -16.98 23.07 1.71
CA ARG A 87 -18.21 23.12 0.90
C ARG A 87 -19.30 22.20 1.47
N MET A 88 -18.95 21.01 1.96
CA MET A 88 -19.91 20.12 2.61
C MET A 88 -20.41 20.67 3.96
N ALA A 89 -19.51 21.23 4.78
CA ALA A 89 -19.91 21.94 6.01
C ALA A 89 -20.92 23.07 5.69
N ARG A 90 -20.67 23.81 4.60
CA ARG A 90 -21.57 24.86 4.11
C ARG A 90 -22.94 24.33 3.69
N VAL A 91 -23.01 23.21 2.99
CA VAL A 91 -24.26 22.56 2.58
C VAL A 91 -25.07 22.11 3.80
N LEU A 92 -24.40 21.60 4.84
CA LEU A 92 -25.03 21.08 6.06
C LEU A 92 -25.40 22.16 7.08
N GLY A 93 -24.91 23.40 6.91
CA GLY A 93 -25.11 24.46 7.89
C GLY A 93 -24.16 24.40 9.10
N PHE A 94 -23.09 23.60 9.03
CA PHE A 94 -22.07 23.41 10.06
C PHE A 94 -21.10 24.61 10.11
N ARG A 95 -21.62 25.75 10.57
CA ARG A 95 -20.88 27.03 10.55
C ARG A 95 -19.66 27.01 11.46
N GLN A 96 -19.81 26.46 12.67
CA GLN A 96 -18.72 26.40 13.64
C GLN A 96 -17.58 25.53 13.11
N GLU A 97 -17.90 24.34 12.60
CA GLU A 97 -16.92 23.42 12.03
C GLU A 97 -16.22 24.02 10.81
N PHE A 98 -16.93 24.77 9.98
CA PHE A 98 -16.32 25.50 8.87
C PHE A 98 -15.28 26.52 9.34
N ASP A 99 -15.63 27.34 10.33
CA ASP A 99 -14.73 28.38 10.85
C ASP A 99 -13.51 27.75 11.53
N ASP A 100 -13.70 26.65 12.28
CA ASP A 100 -12.63 25.93 12.95
C ASP A 100 -11.68 25.23 11.95
N LEU A 101 -12.22 24.51 10.96
CA LEU A 101 -11.41 23.85 9.93
C LEU A 101 -10.64 24.87 9.08
N SER A 102 -11.29 25.98 8.70
CA SER A 102 -10.62 27.06 7.94
C SER A 102 -9.43 27.63 8.72
N ARG A 103 -9.56 27.78 10.05
CA ARG A 103 -8.49 28.24 10.93
C ARG A 103 -7.36 27.21 11.06
N VAL A 104 -7.70 25.95 11.38
CA VAL A 104 -6.74 24.87 11.63
C VAL A 104 -5.90 24.57 10.38
N PHE A 105 -6.53 24.53 9.21
CA PHE A 105 -5.88 24.22 7.94
C PHE A 105 -5.46 25.47 7.14
N ASN A 106 -5.63 26.67 7.71
CA ASN A 106 -5.28 27.96 7.11
C ASN A 106 -5.85 28.15 5.69
N VAL A 107 -7.13 27.80 5.49
CA VAL A 107 -7.83 27.93 4.21
C VAL A 107 -8.63 29.22 4.17
N LYS A 108 -8.40 30.01 3.12
CA LYS A 108 -9.10 31.29 2.88
C LYS A 108 -10.32 31.05 2.00
N MET A 109 -11.44 30.69 2.61
CA MET A 109 -12.74 30.62 1.92
C MET A 109 -13.83 31.30 2.74
N ASN A 110 -14.65 32.11 2.09
CA ASN A 110 -15.81 32.72 2.74
C ASN A 110 -16.98 31.75 2.77
N TRP A 111 -17.69 31.68 3.90
CA TRP A 111 -18.91 30.87 4.04
C TRP A 111 -19.97 31.12 2.96
N LYS A 112 -20.14 32.37 2.52
CA LYS A 112 -21.13 32.72 1.49
C LYS A 112 -20.77 32.12 0.12
N ASP A 113 -19.48 32.04 -0.17
CA ASP A 113 -18.94 31.60 -1.46
C ASP A 113 -18.68 30.08 -1.51
N ALA A 114 -18.78 29.40 -0.36
CA ALA A 114 -18.54 27.98 -0.21
C ALA A 114 -19.69 27.08 -0.70
N ALA A 115 -20.79 27.63 -1.21
CA ALA A 115 -21.85 26.81 -1.79
C ALA A 115 -21.35 26.14 -3.08
N PRO A 116 -21.63 24.83 -3.29
CA PRO A 116 -21.25 24.16 -4.54
C PRO A 116 -22.11 24.66 -5.70
N ASP A 117 -21.48 24.92 -6.85
CA ASP A 117 -22.18 25.24 -8.10
C ASP A 117 -22.84 23.98 -8.67
N ARG A 118 -24.16 23.87 -8.48
CA ARG A 118 -24.96 22.73 -8.96
C ARG A 118 -25.31 22.81 -10.45
N SER A 119 -25.03 23.93 -11.12
CA SER A 119 -25.26 24.05 -12.57
C SER A 119 -24.23 23.28 -13.39
N ARG A 120 -23.06 22.99 -12.79
CA ARG A 120 -21.96 22.25 -13.40
C ARG A 120 -21.92 20.82 -12.89
N GLY A 121 -21.39 19.92 -13.72
CA GLY A 121 -20.95 18.61 -13.29
C GLY A 121 -19.47 18.61 -12.97
N GLU A 122 -19.00 17.54 -12.33
CA GLU A 122 -17.59 17.39 -11.99
C GLU A 122 -17.00 16.13 -12.63
N LEU A 123 -15.95 16.33 -13.41
CA LEU A 123 -15.07 15.26 -13.86
C LEU A 123 -14.10 14.91 -12.72
N VAL A 124 -14.08 13.63 -12.34
CA VAL A 124 -13.14 13.07 -11.36
C VAL A 124 -12.27 12.04 -12.06
N VAL A 125 -10.99 12.37 -12.23
CA VAL A 125 -10.00 11.48 -12.83
C VAL A 125 -9.27 10.73 -11.72
N ILE A 126 -9.26 9.40 -11.81
CA ILE A 126 -8.49 8.54 -10.91
C ILE A 126 -7.39 7.89 -11.72
N HIS A 127 -6.16 8.33 -11.54
CA HIS A 127 -5.01 7.84 -12.29
C HIS A 127 -4.20 6.86 -11.44
N TYR A 128 -4.27 5.58 -11.83
CA TYR A 128 -3.46 4.50 -11.28
C TYR A 128 -2.11 4.45 -12.02
N ASN A 129 -1.05 4.93 -11.36
CA ASN A 129 0.25 5.08 -11.99
C ASN A 129 1.23 4.00 -11.52
N GLY A 130 1.94 3.39 -12.47
CA GLY A 130 3.00 2.41 -12.24
C GLY A 130 2.52 1.10 -11.62
N PHE A 131 3.48 0.26 -11.24
CA PHE A 131 3.24 -0.97 -10.48
C PHE A 131 3.75 -0.83 -9.05
N ALA A 132 3.02 -1.40 -8.09
CA ALA A 132 3.45 -1.52 -6.71
C ALA A 132 4.83 -2.21 -6.63
N PRO A 133 5.61 -1.95 -5.57
CA PRO A 133 6.90 -2.61 -5.37
C PRO A 133 6.70 -4.12 -5.23
N TYR A 134 7.70 -4.88 -5.67
CA TYR A 134 7.69 -6.33 -5.54
C TYR A 134 8.65 -6.77 -4.44
N LYS A 135 8.37 -7.91 -3.80
CA LYS A 135 9.27 -8.47 -2.81
C LYS A 135 10.30 -9.37 -3.48
N ILE A 136 11.54 -9.27 -3.02
CA ILE A 136 12.59 -10.24 -3.27
C ILE A 136 13.00 -10.91 -1.97
N GLU A 137 13.73 -12.01 -2.11
CA GLU A 137 14.46 -12.60 -1.01
C GLU A 137 15.81 -11.89 -0.86
N GLU A 138 16.13 -11.49 0.37
CA GLU A 138 17.47 -11.09 0.77
C GLU A 138 17.95 -12.08 1.84
N SER A 139 19.14 -12.64 1.65
CA SER A 139 19.69 -13.65 2.55
C SER A 139 20.97 -13.18 3.21
N ILE A 140 21.17 -13.62 4.45
CA ILE A 140 22.43 -13.47 5.18
C ILE A 140 22.93 -14.85 5.62
N GLU A 141 24.22 -14.95 5.84
CA GLU A 141 24.82 -16.05 6.59
C GLU A 141 25.08 -15.55 8.01
N ILE A 142 24.67 -16.34 9.00
CA ILE A 142 24.84 -16.02 10.41
C ILE A 142 25.47 -17.20 11.14
N ALA A 143 26.38 -16.91 12.06
CA ALA A 143 26.99 -17.93 12.90
C ALA A 143 25.95 -18.59 13.80
N PHE A 144 26.10 -19.89 14.04
CA PHE A 144 25.13 -20.70 14.77
C PHE A 144 24.86 -20.15 16.16
N LYS A 145 25.90 -19.72 16.89
CA LYS A 145 25.76 -19.13 18.23
C LYS A 145 24.83 -17.90 18.24
N ASP A 146 24.97 -17.04 17.24
CA ASP A 146 24.22 -15.78 17.17
C ASP A 146 22.78 -16.06 16.75
N GLY A 147 22.60 -17.00 15.82
CA GLY A 147 21.28 -17.50 15.43
C GLY A 147 20.52 -18.18 16.58
N TRP A 148 21.19 -19.03 17.36
CA TRP A 148 20.61 -19.74 18.49
C TRP A 148 20.26 -18.81 19.66
N ALA A 149 20.95 -17.67 19.80
CA ALA A 149 20.56 -16.63 20.76
C ALA A 149 19.13 -16.13 20.51
N TYR A 150 18.70 -16.00 19.24
CA TYR A 150 17.32 -15.63 18.90
C TYR A 150 16.30 -16.70 19.29
N VAL A 151 16.67 -17.99 19.22
CA VAL A 151 15.79 -19.09 19.70
C VAL A 151 15.47 -18.91 21.18
N THR A 152 16.50 -18.61 21.96
CA THR A 152 16.38 -18.41 23.40
C THR A 152 15.60 -17.13 23.72
N ALA A 153 15.99 -16.01 23.12
CA ALA A 153 15.37 -14.71 23.36
C ALA A 153 13.90 -14.65 22.95
N ALA A 154 13.53 -15.27 21.83
CA ALA A 154 12.17 -15.32 21.34
C ALA A 154 11.34 -16.48 21.95
N GLN A 155 11.94 -17.31 22.81
CA GLN A 155 11.36 -18.56 23.31
C GLN A 155 10.75 -19.41 22.18
N ALA A 156 11.44 -19.46 21.04
CA ALA A 156 10.93 -20.11 19.84
C ALA A 156 10.80 -21.63 20.05
N GLN A 157 9.69 -22.19 19.58
CA GLN A 157 9.39 -23.62 19.66
C GLN A 157 8.90 -24.15 18.30
N THR A 158 9.07 -25.45 18.09
CA THR A 158 8.37 -26.20 17.05
C THR A 158 7.14 -26.85 17.67
N GLU A 159 6.13 -27.13 16.84
CA GLU A 159 4.90 -27.82 17.26
C GLU A 159 5.16 -29.23 17.82
N ASP A 160 6.32 -29.81 17.49
CA ASP A 160 6.77 -31.13 17.94
C ASP A 160 7.81 -30.98 19.05
N GLU A 161 7.45 -31.35 20.28
CA GLU A 161 8.33 -31.28 21.45
C GLU A 161 9.57 -32.18 21.32
N LYS A 162 9.43 -33.34 20.67
CA LYS A 162 10.54 -34.28 20.45
C LYS A 162 11.56 -33.65 19.51
N LYS A 163 11.11 -33.00 18.43
CA LYS A 163 11.98 -32.21 17.55
C LYS A 163 12.65 -31.06 18.30
N MET A 164 11.93 -30.31 19.13
CA MET A 164 12.57 -29.25 19.93
C MET A 164 13.65 -29.78 20.87
N LYS A 165 13.42 -30.92 21.51
CA LYS A 165 14.42 -31.56 22.38
C LYS A 165 15.65 -31.97 21.58
N GLN A 166 15.47 -32.65 20.45
CA GLN A 166 16.56 -33.03 19.54
C GLN A 166 17.35 -31.81 19.05
N ALA A 167 16.67 -30.73 18.65
CA ALA A 167 17.30 -29.49 18.23
C ALA A 167 18.18 -28.89 19.34
N ARG A 168 17.68 -28.84 20.59
CA ARG A 168 18.42 -28.33 21.75
C ARG A 168 19.63 -29.17 22.11
N GLU A 169 19.51 -30.49 22.02
CA GLU A 169 20.63 -31.42 22.25
C GLU A 169 21.71 -31.21 21.17
N MET A 170 21.30 -31.15 19.90
CA MET A 170 22.23 -30.96 18.79
C MET A 170 22.88 -29.57 18.80
N ALA A 171 22.17 -28.52 19.20
CA ALA A 171 22.70 -27.17 19.28
C ALA A 171 23.96 -27.04 20.15
N ARG A 172 24.10 -27.88 21.19
CA ARG A 172 25.30 -27.88 22.06
C ARG A 172 26.53 -28.50 21.40
N ALA A 173 26.34 -29.26 20.33
CA ALA A 173 27.40 -29.98 19.62
C ALA A 173 27.73 -29.37 18.24
N ILE A 174 27.00 -28.33 17.81
CA ILE A 174 27.29 -27.56 16.60
C ILE A 174 28.37 -26.52 16.92
N SER A 175 29.32 -26.31 16.01
CA SER A 175 30.37 -25.31 16.24
C SER A 175 29.80 -23.91 16.28
N ALA A 176 30.32 -23.06 17.17
CA ALA A 176 29.77 -21.73 17.42
C ALA A 176 29.90 -20.80 16.21
N ASP A 177 30.94 -20.99 15.40
CA ASP A 177 31.28 -20.27 14.18
C ASP A 177 30.66 -20.88 12.91
N GLU A 178 30.06 -22.07 12.99
CA GLU A 178 29.41 -22.72 11.86
C GLU A 178 28.25 -21.84 11.37
N GLN A 179 28.23 -21.56 10.07
CA GLN A 179 27.29 -20.60 9.49
C GLN A 179 26.10 -21.31 8.86
N PHE A 180 24.93 -20.67 8.96
CA PHE A 180 23.74 -21.10 8.25
C PHE A 180 23.06 -19.90 7.58
N LYS A 181 22.41 -20.16 6.44
CA LYS A 181 21.71 -19.16 5.65
C LYS A 181 20.33 -18.87 6.26
N VAL A 182 19.96 -17.60 6.30
CA VAL A 182 18.61 -17.15 6.64
C VAL A 182 18.12 -16.15 5.59
N ALA A 183 16.89 -16.33 5.14
CA ALA A 183 16.23 -15.50 4.14
C ALA A 183 15.14 -14.62 4.76
N PHE A 184 15.03 -13.37 4.30
CA PHE A 184 13.99 -12.42 4.69
C PHE A 184 13.44 -11.66 3.47
N PRO A 185 12.19 -11.18 3.54
CA PRO A 185 11.61 -10.40 2.46
C PRO A 185 12.17 -8.97 2.46
N LYS A 186 12.36 -8.42 1.25
CA LYS A 186 12.69 -7.01 1.02
C LYS A 186 11.86 -6.48 -0.13
N PHE A 187 11.29 -5.28 0.01
CA PHE A 187 10.63 -4.61 -1.12
C PHE A 187 11.68 -3.97 -2.03
N VAL A 188 11.50 -4.15 -3.33
CA VAL A 188 12.24 -3.47 -4.39
C VAL A 188 11.27 -2.51 -5.07
N PRO A 189 11.61 -1.21 -5.13
CA PRO A 189 10.83 -0.23 -5.88
C PRO A 189 10.67 -0.63 -7.34
N SER A 190 9.50 -0.36 -7.90
CA SER A 190 9.24 -0.59 -9.32
C SER A 190 9.60 0.67 -10.09
N PRO A 191 10.44 0.58 -11.15
CA PRO A 191 10.71 1.74 -12.00
C PRO A 191 9.40 2.26 -12.62
N THR A 192 9.27 3.58 -12.70
CA THR A 192 8.15 4.25 -13.38
C THR A 192 8.71 5.40 -14.17
N VAL A 193 8.32 5.53 -15.43
CA VAL A 193 8.74 6.68 -16.26
C VAL A 193 7.70 7.79 -16.16
N ILE A 194 6.42 7.41 -16.06
CA ILE A 194 5.31 8.35 -15.96
C ILE A 194 5.24 8.90 -14.54
N ALA A 195 5.20 10.23 -14.42
CA ALA A 195 5.07 10.95 -13.16
C ALA A 195 3.67 11.55 -12.95
N ARG A 196 2.97 11.95 -14.03
CA ARG A 196 1.63 12.55 -13.94
C ARG A 196 0.85 12.42 -15.25
N ALA A 197 -0.47 12.55 -15.16
CA ALA A 197 -1.34 12.73 -16.32
C ALA A 197 -1.80 14.19 -16.40
N ARG A 198 -1.66 14.79 -17.59
CA ARG A 198 -2.24 16.10 -17.94
C ARG A 198 -3.38 15.87 -18.89
N LEU A 199 -4.54 16.45 -18.60
CA LEU A 199 -5.73 16.27 -19.41
C LEU A 199 -6.13 17.59 -20.05
N THR A 200 -6.41 17.51 -21.35
CA THR A 200 -7.12 18.55 -22.09
C THR A 200 -8.54 18.07 -22.34
N VAL A 201 -9.52 18.87 -21.91
CA VAL A 201 -10.94 18.59 -22.10
C VAL A 201 -11.44 19.44 -23.25
N SER A 202 -12.03 18.81 -24.25
CA SER A 202 -12.57 19.49 -25.43
C SER A 202 -14.03 19.13 -25.67
N SER A 203 -14.83 20.13 -26.05
CA SER A 203 -16.16 19.94 -26.64
C SER A 203 -16.01 20.17 -28.13
N GLU A 204 -16.42 19.19 -28.94
CA GLU A 204 -16.17 19.20 -30.38
C GLU A 204 -14.66 19.40 -30.69
N THR A 205 -14.26 20.60 -31.11
CA THR A 205 -12.86 20.98 -31.40
C THR A 205 -12.30 22.06 -30.45
N GLN A 206 -13.12 22.64 -29.58
CA GLN A 206 -12.70 23.70 -28.67
C GLN A 206 -12.28 23.13 -27.31
N GLN A 207 -11.07 23.49 -26.87
CA GLN A 207 -10.61 23.22 -25.52
C GLN A 207 -11.41 24.06 -24.51
N VAL A 208 -12.02 23.40 -23.54
CA VAL A 208 -12.86 24.03 -22.51
C VAL A 208 -12.26 23.98 -21.11
N ALA A 209 -11.32 23.06 -20.87
CA ALA A 209 -10.61 22.96 -19.60
C ALA A 209 -9.26 22.24 -19.77
N SER A 210 -8.38 22.43 -18.80
CA SER A 210 -7.20 21.60 -18.62
C SER A 210 -6.96 21.35 -17.15
N LEU A 211 -6.52 20.14 -16.83
CA LEU A 211 -6.23 19.73 -15.46
C LEU A 211 -5.00 18.83 -15.42
N SER A 212 -4.35 18.78 -14.27
CA SER A 212 -3.30 17.83 -13.96
C SER A 212 -3.75 16.94 -12.82
N THR A 213 -3.29 15.69 -12.82
CA THR A 213 -3.46 14.82 -11.67
C THR A 213 -2.39 15.09 -10.62
N HIS A 214 -2.76 15.04 -9.34
CA HIS A 214 -1.86 15.22 -8.21
C HIS A 214 -1.80 13.95 -7.37
N LYS A 215 -0.64 13.65 -6.79
CA LYS A 215 -0.47 12.48 -5.93
C LYS A 215 -1.36 12.55 -4.70
N THR A 216 -2.12 11.48 -4.49
CA THR A 216 -3.02 11.34 -3.33
C THR A 216 -2.72 10.11 -2.49
N GLN A 217 -2.03 9.11 -3.04
CA GLN A 217 -1.57 7.94 -2.31
C GLN A 217 -0.24 7.45 -2.89
N ASP A 218 0.74 7.18 -2.03
CA ASP A 218 2.01 6.56 -2.40
C ASP A 218 2.09 5.13 -1.85
N ILE A 219 1.58 4.16 -2.62
CA ILE A 219 1.48 2.76 -2.19
C ILE A 219 2.88 2.16 -2.00
N GLU A 220 3.84 2.54 -2.86
CA GLU A 220 5.23 2.08 -2.74
C GLU A 220 5.86 2.49 -1.41
N THR A 221 5.80 3.78 -1.08
CA THR A 221 6.34 4.31 0.19
C THR A 221 5.67 3.65 1.39
N ILE A 222 4.34 3.51 1.36
CA ILE A 222 3.58 2.85 2.43
C ILE A 222 4.00 1.39 2.58
N ALA A 223 4.15 0.64 1.49
CA ALA A 223 4.51 -0.77 1.51
C ALA A 223 5.92 -0.99 2.07
N VAL A 224 6.89 -0.19 1.62
CA VAL A 224 8.27 -0.23 2.12
C VAL A 224 8.30 0.08 3.61
N ARG A 225 7.68 1.20 4.03
CA ARG A 225 7.67 1.60 5.44
C ARG A 225 6.97 0.57 6.33
N ASN A 226 5.86 0.00 5.88
CA ASN A 226 5.16 -1.05 6.62
C ASN A 226 6.04 -2.29 6.85
N LEU A 227 6.89 -2.65 5.87
CA LEU A 227 7.84 -3.73 6.03
C LEU A 227 8.96 -3.34 7.01
N GLU A 228 9.53 -2.13 6.89
CA GLU A 228 10.56 -1.62 7.80
C GLU A 228 10.11 -1.66 9.26
N ASP A 229 8.90 -1.22 9.56
CA ASP A 229 8.35 -1.21 10.92
C ASP A 229 8.23 -2.63 11.52
N ARG A 230 8.17 -3.66 10.66
CA ARG A 230 7.96 -5.06 11.05
C ARG A 230 9.19 -5.94 10.88
N ILE A 231 10.20 -5.47 10.15
CA ILE A 231 11.29 -6.32 9.67
C ILE A 231 12.09 -6.90 10.82
N ALA A 232 12.24 -6.18 11.94
CA ALA A 232 12.92 -6.67 13.13
C ALA A 232 12.22 -7.92 13.70
N ALA A 233 10.90 -7.88 13.91
CA ALA A 233 10.14 -9.02 14.40
C ALA A 233 10.12 -10.19 13.40
N ILE A 234 10.06 -9.89 12.10
CA ILE A 234 10.16 -10.90 11.03
C ILE A 234 11.53 -11.58 11.08
N ARG A 235 12.61 -10.81 11.16
CA ARG A 235 13.99 -11.30 11.24
C ARG A 235 14.21 -12.17 12.46
N THR A 236 13.81 -11.72 13.64
CA THR A 236 13.89 -12.50 14.90
C THR A 236 13.25 -13.87 14.75
N LYS A 237 12.00 -13.93 14.26
CA LYS A 237 11.28 -15.20 14.08
C LYS A 237 11.92 -16.09 13.01
N ALA A 238 12.39 -15.50 11.92
CA ALA A 238 13.02 -16.24 10.83
C ALA A 238 14.38 -16.80 11.21
N ILE A 239 15.24 -16.02 11.89
CA ILE A 239 16.53 -16.48 12.40
C ILE A 239 16.33 -17.62 13.40
N ALA A 240 15.44 -17.45 14.37
CA ALA A 240 15.16 -18.49 15.37
C ALA A 240 14.68 -19.79 14.72
N ARG A 241 13.72 -19.71 13.79
CA ARG A 241 13.22 -20.88 13.06
C ARG A 241 14.31 -21.56 12.24
N ALA A 242 15.12 -20.78 11.53
CA ALA A 242 16.22 -21.31 10.72
C ALA A 242 17.29 -21.98 11.58
N ALA A 243 17.63 -21.41 12.75
CA ALA A 243 18.57 -22.02 13.69
C ALA A 243 18.06 -23.37 14.25
N ILE A 244 16.77 -23.46 14.61
CA ILE A 244 16.15 -24.72 15.04
C ILE A 244 16.21 -25.76 13.91
N ARG A 245 15.86 -25.37 12.69
CA ARG A 245 15.89 -26.26 11.52
C ARG A 245 17.30 -26.72 11.19
N TYR A 246 18.28 -25.83 11.27
CA TYR A 246 19.69 -26.16 11.09
C TYR A 246 20.13 -27.21 12.13
N ALA A 247 19.77 -27.02 13.40
CA ALA A 247 20.08 -27.99 14.45
C ALA A 247 19.41 -29.35 14.22
N LEU A 248 18.15 -29.37 13.78
CA LEU A 248 17.44 -30.60 13.41
C LEU A 248 18.09 -31.31 12.24
N GLN A 249 18.48 -30.56 11.21
CA GLN A 249 19.18 -31.09 10.05
C GLN A 249 20.51 -31.72 10.47
N LYS A 250 21.28 -31.07 11.34
CA LYS A 250 22.53 -31.63 11.89
C LYS A 250 22.31 -32.90 12.70
N ALA A 251 21.20 -32.99 13.41
CA ALA A 251 20.83 -34.21 14.13
C ALA A 251 20.55 -35.36 13.15
N VAL A 252 19.81 -35.09 12.07
CA VAL A 252 19.55 -36.06 11.00
C VAL A 252 20.84 -36.44 10.26
N GLU A 253 21.66 -35.46 9.90
CA GLU A 253 22.98 -35.67 9.28
C GLU A 253 23.83 -36.61 10.12
N ARG A 254 23.91 -36.37 11.44
CA ARG A 254 24.70 -37.18 12.36
C ARG A 254 24.23 -38.64 12.42
N GLU A 255 22.94 -38.91 12.37
CA GLU A 255 22.41 -40.28 12.33
C GLU A 255 22.74 -40.96 10.99
N LEU A 256 22.49 -40.28 9.86
CA LEU A 256 22.77 -40.83 8.52
C LEU A 256 24.28 -41.11 8.31
N LEU A 257 25.15 -40.25 8.84
CA LEU A 257 26.60 -40.44 8.73
C LEU A 257 27.13 -41.64 9.55
N LYS A 258 26.41 -42.11 10.58
CA LYS A 258 26.77 -43.35 11.31
C LYS A 258 26.56 -44.59 10.43
N GLU A 259 25.56 -44.57 9.57
CA GLU A 259 25.21 -45.70 8.69
C GLU A 259 26.02 -45.71 7.38
N ALA A 260 26.62 -44.57 7.02
CA ALA A 260 27.40 -44.42 5.81
C ALA A 260 28.75 -45.17 5.87
N LYS A 261 28.93 -46.15 4.98
CA LYS A 261 30.11 -47.04 4.93
C LYS A 261 31.30 -46.48 4.14
N SER A 262 31.15 -45.38 3.41
CA SER A 262 32.21 -44.80 2.57
C SER A 262 32.19 -43.27 2.62
N GLU A 263 33.34 -42.64 2.37
CA GLU A 263 33.44 -41.17 2.38
C GLU A 263 32.65 -40.54 1.24
N LEU A 264 32.54 -41.22 0.09
CA LEU A 264 31.67 -40.78 -1.00
C LEU A 264 30.20 -40.74 -0.57
N ALA A 265 29.72 -41.76 0.15
CA ALA A 265 28.34 -41.78 0.66
C ALA A 265 28.11 -40.65 1.68
N ARG A 266 29.08 -40.40 2.57
CA ARG A 266 29.03 -39.29 3.53
C ARG A 266 28.92 -37.93 2.82
N GLU A 267 29.72 -37.72 1.80
CA GLU A 267 29.72 -36.47 1.03
C GLU A 267 28.39 -36.25 0.28
N ILE A 268 27.81 -37.30 -0.28
CA ILE A 268 26.49 -37.25 -0.90
C ILE A 268 25.41 -36.86 0.12
N ILE A 269 25.45 -37.45 1.33
CA ILE A 269 24.52 -37.10 2.42
C ILE A 269 24.63 -35.62 2.78
N ARG A 270 25.86 -35.12 3.01
CA ARG A 270 26.10 -33.70 3.35
C ARG A 270 25.53 -32.77 2.30
N LYS A 271 25.88 -32.98 1.03
CA LYS A 271 25.42 -32.13 -0.09
C LYS A 271 23.91 -32.19 -0.28
N SER A 272 23.32 -33.38 -0.16
CA SER A 272 21.87 -33.55 -0.31
C SER A 272 21.09 -32.83 0.79
N LEU A 273 21.55 -32.93 2.05
CA LEU A 273 20.93 -32.23 3.16
C LEU A 273 21.11 -30.72 3.05
N GLN A 274 22.29 -30.23 2.65
CA GLN A 274 22.52 -28.80 2.44
C GLN A 274 21.63 -28.23 1.33
N ALA A 275 21.44 -28.97 0.22
CA ALA A 275 20.53 -28.58 -0.85
C ALA A 275 19.07 -28.54 -0.36
N ALA A 276 18.62 -29.55 0.38
CA ALA A 276 17.28 -29.59 0.96
C ALA A 276 17.02 -28.44 1.94
N ALA A 277 18.01 -28.11 2.77
CA ALA A 277 17.95 -27.00 3.72
C ALA A 277 17.81 -25.64 3.02
N THR A 278 18.60 -25.42 1.98
CA THR A 278 18.54 -24.20 1.17
C THR A 278 17.18 -24.05 0.50
N ALA A 279 16.58 -25.15 0.02
CA ALA A 279 15.26 -25.12 -0.59
C ALA A 279 14.12 -24.87 0.42
N ALA A 280 14.29 -25.35 1.66
CA ALA A 280 13.30 -25.20 2.73
C ALA A 280 13.30 -23.81 3.39
N GLU A 281 14.40 -23.07 3.29
CA GLU A 281 14.53 -21.69 3.79
C GLU A 281 14.25 -20.68 2.67
N GLN A 282 12.96 -20.40 2.47
CA GLN A 282 12.49 -19.34 1.58
C GLN A 282 11.73 -18.27 2.35
N ALA A 283 11.99 -17.00 2.00
CA ALA A 283 11.21 -15.89 2.53
C ALA A 283 9.82 -15.83 1.87
N ASP A 284 8.83 -15.29 2.60
CA ASP A 284 7.52 -14.98 1.99
C ASP A 284 7.62 -13.75 1.10
N VAL A 285 7.89 -13.99 -0.18
CA VAL A 285 7.99 -12.99 -1.24
C VAL A 285 6.65 -12.73 -1.95
N ARG A 286 5.54 -13.28 -1.45
CA ARG A 286 4.23 -13.01 -2.05
C ARG A 286 3.87 -11.54 -1.84
N SER A 287 3.53 -10.87 -2.95
CA SER A 287 3.03 -9.49 -2.95
C SER A 287 2.04 -9.27 -4.10
N TRP A 288 1.14 -8.30 -3.93
CA TRP A 288 0.17 -7.96 -4.97
C TRP A 288 0.79 -7.00 -5.99
N ARG A 289 1.40 -7.58 -7.03
CA ARG A 289 2.20 -6.85 -8.04
C ARG A 289 1.37 -6.04 -9.04
N THR A 290 0.06 -6.25 -9.08
CA THR A 290 -0.85 -5.52 -9.98
C THR A 290 -1.52 -4.32 -9.33
N LEU A 291 -1.22 -4.02 -8.06
CA LEU A 291 -1.60 -2.73 -7.49
C LEU A 291 -0.78 -1.62 -8.16
N PRO A 292 -1.30 -0.39 -8.22
CA PRO A 292 -0.52 0.73 -8.71
C PRO A 292 0.59 1.11 -7.74
N ARG A 293 1.63 1.77 -8.24
CA ARG A 293 2.70 2.36 -7.41
C ARG A 293 2.15 3.52 -6.59
N GLU A 294 1.34 4.35 -7.21
CA GLU A 294 0.71 5.53 -6.63
C GLU A 294 -0.67 5.78 -7.26
N ILE A 295 -1.50 6.52 -6.54
CA ILE A 295 -2.81 6.94 -7.02
C ILE A 295 -2.85 8.46 -7.06
N ASN A 296 -3.16 8.99 -8.23
CA ASN A 296 -3.26 10.42 -8.49
C ASN A 296 -4.72 10.79 -8.78
N LEU A 297 -5.16 11.96 -8.30
CA LEU A 297 -6.49 12.48 -8.58
C LEU A 297 -6.42 13.81 -9.34
N GLY A 298 -7.35 14.01 -10.26
CA GLY A 298 -7.55 15.27 -10.97
C GLY A 298 -9.02 15.61 -11.06
N PHE A 299 -9.35 16.90 -11.03
CA PHE A 299 -10.73 17.37 -10.97
C PHE A 299 -10.97 18.52 -11.95
N ALA A 300 -12.17 18.57 -12.54
CA ALA A 300 -12.63 19.72 -13.30
C ALA A 300 -14.14 19.90 -13.18
N ALA A 301 -14.59 21.09 -12.80
CA ALA A 301 -15.98 21.48 -12.94
C ALA A 301 -16.25 21.83 -14.40
N LEU A 302 -17.27 21.24 -15.01
CA LEU A 302 -17.59 21.39 -16.44
C LEU A 302 -19.09 21.67 -16.60
N ALA A 303 -19.45 22.41 -17.65
CA ALA A 303 -20.86 22.52 -18.00
C ALA A 303 -21.42 21.13 -18.36
N PRO A 304 -22.74 20.90 -18.25
CA PRO A 304 -23.34 19.67 -18.74
C PRO A 304 -23.11 19.52 -20.24
N GLY A 305 -22.71 18.34 -20.69
CA GLY A 305 -22.34 18.11 -22.09
C GLY A 305 -21.55 16.83 -22.32
N ILE A 306 -21.15 16.59 -23.56
CA ILE A 306 -20.33 15.45 -23.98
C ILE A 306 -18.96 15.95 -24.39
N TYR A 307 -17.92 15.36 -23.81
CA TYR A 307 -16.54 15.81 -23.98
C TYR A 307 -15.63 14.71 -24.52
N THR A 308 -14.51 15.14 -25.10
CA THR A 308 -13.34 14.32 -25.39
C THR A 308 -12.21 14.72 -24.43
N LEU A 309 -11.57 13.73 -23.82
CA LEU A 309 -10.40 13.90 -22.97
C LEU A 309 -9.16 13.45 -23.74
N SER A 310 -8.21 14.36 -23.96
CA SER A 310 -6.85 13.99 -24.37
C SER A 310 -5.98 13.90 -23.13
N VAL A 311 -5.41 12.73 -22.87
CA VAL A 311 -4.60 12.44 -21.69
C VAL A 311 -3.14 12.30 -22.10
N ASP A 312 -2.31 13.25 -21.67
CA ASP A 312 -0.88 13.26 -21.88
C ASP A 312 -0.20 12.73 -20.62
N TYR A 313 0.43 11.56 -20.74
CA TYR A 313 1.25 11.00 -19.68
C TYR A 313 2.67 11.52 -19.84
N THR A 314 3.18 12.18 -18.79
CA THR A 314 4.51 12.81 -18.84
C THR A 314 5.42 12.29 -17.75
N ASP A 315 6.73 12.37 -18.01
CA ASP A 315 7.75 12.15 -16.99
C ASP A 315 7.82 13.33 -16.00
N ALA A 316 8.78 13.26 -15.07
CA ALA A 316 9.00 14.29 -14.06
C ALA A 316 9.48 15.63 -14.66
N GLY A 317 10.09 15.60 -15.85
CA GLY A 317 10.54 16.75 -16.62
C GLY A 317 9.50 17.31 -17.59
N ASP A 318 8.23 16.87 -17.46
CA ASP A 318 7.11 17.30 -18.31
C ASP A 318 7.20 16.88 -19.80
N THR A 319 8.10 15.95 -20.12
CA THR A 319 8.24 15.34 -21.44
C THR A 319 7.11 14.34 -21.68
N LEU A 320 6.47 14.42 -22.85
CA LEU A 320 5.41 13.49 -23.24
C LEU A 320 5.98 12.07 -23.47
N ILE A 321 5.44 11.09 -22.74
CA ILE A 321 5.77 9.67 -22.89
C ILE A 321 4.76 8.99 -23.82
N THR A 322 3.47 9.18 -23.55
CA THR A 322 2.40 8.64 -24.39
C THR A 322 1.12 9.45 -24.22
N ARG A 323 0.21 9.30 -25.19
CA ARG A 323 -1.09 9.98 -25.22
C ARG A 323 -2.21 8.98 -25.40
N GLU A 324 -3.28 9.15 -24.63
CA GLU A 324 -4.54 8.43 -24.77
C GLU A 324 -5.67 9.43 -25.06
N VAL A 325 -6.68 9.01 -25.83
CA VAL A 325 -7.88 9.83 -26.10
C VAL A 325 -9.13 9.07 -25.71
N ILE A 326 -9.94 9.66 -24.83
CA ILE A 326 -11.21 9.12 -24.36
C ILE A 326 -12.34 10.00 -24.90
N ARG A 327 -13.22 9.43 -25.71
CA ARG A 327 -14.35 10.14 -26.33
C ARG A 327 -15.66 9.81 -25.63
N GLY A 328 -16.65 10.69 -25.78
CA GLY A 328 -18.01 10.43 -25.32
C GLY A 328 -18.18 10.54 -23.79
N VAL A 329 -17.35 11.35 -23.13
CA VAL A 329 -17.45 11.54 -21.68
C VAL A 329 -18.62 12.47 -21.37
N GLU A 330 -19.71 11.89 -20.87
CA GLU A 330 -20.90 12.64 -20.48
C GLU A 330 -20.72 13.27 -19.09
N ILE A 331 -20.96 14.58 -19.00
CA ILE A 331 -21.03 15.34 -17.76
C ILE A 331 -22.46 15.82 -17.55
N ARG A 332 -22.98 15.61 -16.33
CA ARG A 332 -24.35 16.01 -15.94
C ARG A 332 -24.30 17.03 -14.81
N ALA A 333 -25.21 18.01 -14.85
CA ALA A 333 -25.33 19.05 -13.82
C ALA A 333 -25.47 18.44 -12.42
N GLY A 334 -24.68 18.93 -11.45
CA GLY A 334 -24.72 18.48 -10.06
C GLY A 334 -24.26 17.03 -9.84
N ARG A 335 -23.70 16.34 -10.86
CA ARG A 335 -23.23 14.96 -10.76
C ARG A 335 -21.73 14.86 -10.96
N LYS A 336 -21.13 13.82 -10.39
CA LYS A 336 -19.74 13.45 -10.61
C LYS A 336 -19.62 12.35 -11.67
N THR A 337 -18.70 12.52 -12.61
CA THR A 337 -18.32 11.52 -13.61
C THR A 337 -16.91 11.02 -13.30
N PHE A 338 -16.78 9.75 -12.92
CA PHE A 338 -15.50 9.15 -12.53
C PHE A 338 -14.83 8.43 -13.71
N ILE A 339 -13.65 8.90 -14.12
CA ILE A 339 -12.82 8.31 -15.19
C ILE A 339 -11.57 7.67 -14.58
N PRO A 340 -11.52 6.33 -14.48
CA PRO A 340 -10.30 5.63 -14.10
C PRO A 340 -9.34 5.57 -15.28
N LEU A 341 -8.08 5.95 -15.04
CA LEU A 341 -6.96 5.87 -15.97
C LEU A 341 -5.92 4.92 -15.38
N ARG A 342 -5.20 4.19 -16.23
CA ARG A 342 -4.11 3.31 -15.78
C ARG A 342 -2.91 3.46 -16.69
N SER A 343 -1.76 3.79 -16.10
CA SER A 343 -0.46 3.76 -16.78
C SER A 343 0.46 2.75 -16.10
N SER A 344 1.16 1.96 -16.90
CA SER A 344 1.98 0.84 -16.41
C SER A 344 3.38 0.80 -17.02
N MET A 345 3.87 1.95 -17.51
CA MET A 345 5.16 2.07 -18.20
C MET A 345 6.23 2.73 -17.34
#